data_AF-A0A3G3GM93-F1
#
_entry.id   AF-A0A3G3GM93-F1
#
_cell.length_a   1.000
_cell.length_b   1.000
_cell.length_c   1.000
_cell.angle_alpha   90.00
_cell.angle_beta   90.00
_cell.angle_gamma   90.00
#
_symmetry.space_group_name_H-M   'P 1'
#
loop_
_entity.id
_entity.type
_entity.pdbx_description
1 polymer ?
#
loop_
_entity_poly.entity_id
_entity_poly.type
_entity_poly.pdbx_seq_one_letter_code
_entity_poly.pdbx_strand_id
1 'polypeptide(L)'
;MSNISKTVPKIKKRYLCTALLDQPPMIESLLFSLLLWIWDNRSFDTISRSNRAKIEGQQAYNEKDYQHALEAYQNVSTASLFAEPESRLNLAHTYFQLKQLRNAQKYYAKLSLVSNPFLASRALNQLGVIETMQKDTAQALFYFRQSLRLNPDNDKAQYNYELLKKRYHGKEKEAKALTQPPPNLAPKNNAPQPQTEQVAKQTEEKKNLLNQLKNLKMSEEQAMIILESLKASEIQYLQQQRHRTTANDDTKGKW
;
A
#
# COMPACT_ATOMS: atom_id res chain seq x y z
N MET A 1 -20.75 74.66 -70.98
CA MET A 1 -20.33 73.32 -71.41
C MET A 1 -19.67 72.62 -70.24
N SER A 2 -19.98 71.33 -70.04
CA SER A 2 -19.21 70.34 -69.26
C SER A 2 -19.16 70.50 -67.73
N ASN A 3 -19.36 69.48 -66.89
CA ASN A 3 -20.02 68.17 -66.99
C ASN A 3 -20.18 67.67 -65.55
N ILE A 4 -21.25 66.94 -65.27
CA ILE A 4 -21.50 66.25 -63.99
C ILE A 4 -20.68 64.96 -63.97
N SER A 5 -20.00 64.64 -62.87
CA SER A 5 -19.85 63.23 -62.45
C SER A 5 -19.54 63.12 -60.95
N LYS A 6 -20.29 62.22 -60.31
CA LYS A 6 -20.31 61.87 -58.88
C LYS A 6 -19.07 61.02 -58.54
N THR A 7 -18.67 60.99 -57.27
CA THR A 7 -18.55 59.76 -56.44
C THR A 7 -17.93 60.03 -55.05
N VAL A 8 -18.65 59.58 -54.03
CA VAL A 8 -18.33 59.47 -52.60
C VAL A 8 -17.54 58.15 -52.39
N PRO A 9 -16.95 57.79 -51.22
CA PRO A 9 -16.11 58.47 -50.21
C PRO A 9 -14.73 57.75 -50.06
N LYS A 10 -13.79 58.27 -49.26
CA LYS A 10 -12.87 57.40 -48.49
C LYS A 10 -12.73 57.91 -47.06
N ILE A 11 -13.56 57.33 -46.20
CA ILE A 11 -13.43 57.37 -44.74
C ILE A 11 -12.00 56.91 -44.41
N LYS A 12 -11.22 57.76 -43.74
CA LYS A 12 -9.96 57.34 -43.11
C LYS A 12 -10.30 56.23 -42.11
N LYS A 13 -10.07 54.97 -42.48
CA LYS A 13 -10.06 53.85 -41.53
C LYS A 13 -8.98 54.16 -40.51
N ARG A 14 -9.37 54.69 -39.35
CA ARG A 14 -8.54 54.64 -38.14
C ARG A 14 -8.24 53.17 -37.91
N TYR A 15 -6.97 52.82 -37.91
CA TYR A 15 -6.46 51.57 -37.38
C TYR A 15 -6.69 51.60 -35.86
N LEU A 16 -7.90 51.29 -35.43
CA LEU A 16 -8.23 51.02 -34.04
C LEU A 16 -8.92 49.66 -34.03
N CYS A 17 -8.36 48.75 -33.24
CA CYS A 17 -8.75 47.35 -32.99
C CYS A 17 -7.90 46.28 -33.69
N THR A 18 -6.60 46.28 -33.39
CA THR A 18 -5.81 45.05 -33.22
C THR A 18 -5.35 44.99 -31.76
N ALA A 19 -6.27 44.79 -30.81
CA ALA A 19 -5.91 44.59 -29.40
C ALA A 19 -7.05 43.97 -28.58
N LEU A 20 -7.95 43.19 -29.19
CA LEU A 20 -9.04 42.54 -28.45
C LEU A 20 -9.29 41.08 -28.86
N LEU A 21 -8.31 40.43 -29.49
CA LEU A 21 -8.37 39.00 -29.81
C LEU A 21 -7.23 38.17 -29.19
N ASP A 22 -6.46 38.76 -28.28
CA ASP A 22 -5.30 38.12 -27.66
C ASP A 22 -5.38 38.23 -26.12
N GLN A 23 -6.54 37.89 -25.58
CA GLN A 23 -6.60 37.56 -24.15
C GLN A 23 -5.99 36.16 -24.02
N PRO A 24 -4.90 35.95 -23.26
CA PRO A 24 -4.34 34.62 -23.03
C PRO A 24 -5.42 33.72 -22.42
N PRO A 25 -5.33 32.38 -22.51
CA PRO A 25 -6.36 31.46 -22.02
C PRO A 25 -6.40 31.44 -20.48
N MET A 26 -6.84 32.56 -19.89
CA MET A 26 -7.04 32.76 -18.45
C MET A 26 -8.14 31.82 -17.95
N ILE A 27 -9.12 31.50 -18.79
CA ILE A 27 -10.19 30.57 -18.45
C ILE A 27 -9.65 29.14 -18.43
N GLU A 28 -8.83 28.72 -19.39
CA GLU A 28 -8.29 27.35 -19.43
C GLU A 28 -7.28 27.11 -18.30
N SER A 29 -6.42 28.09 -18.02
CA SER A 29 -5.49 28.03 -16.88
C SER A 29 -6.22 28.06 -15.53
N LEU A 30 -7.31 28.82 -15.41
CA LEU A 30 -8.15 28.83 -14.20
C LEU A 30 -8.98 27.55 -14.06
N LEU A 31 -9.49 26.99 -15.15
CA LEU A 31 -10.14 25.66 -15.17
C LEU A 31 -9.15 24.56 -14.79
N PHE A 32 -7.94 24.60 -15.33
CA PHE A 32 -6.88 23.65 -15.01
C PHE A 32 -6.44 23.78 -13.55
N SER A 33 -6.29 25.00 -13.04
CA SER A 33 -6.00 25.27 -11.63
C SER A 33 -7.13 24.82 -10.71
N LEU A 34 -8.39 25.02 -11.11
CA LEU A 34 -9.56 24.53 -10.40
C LEU A 34 -9.63 22.99 -10.41
N LEU A 35 -9.28 22.35 -11.53
CA LEU A 35 -9.18 20.90 -11.66
C LEU A 35 -8.07 20.33 -10.79
N LEU A 36 -6.90 20.97 -10.77
CA LEU A 36 -5.80 20.61 -9.87
C LEU A 36 -6.18 20.81 -8.41
N TRP A 37 -6.88 21.89 -8.08
CA TRP A 37 -7.37 22.14 -6.72
C TRP A 37 -8.42 21.11 -6.27
N ILE A 38 -9.37 20.74 -7.14
CA ILE A 38 -10.36 19.68 -6.87
C ILE A 38 -9.68 18.30 -6.76
N TRP A 39 -8.67 18.04 -7.58
CA TRP A 39 -7.89 16.81 -7.56
C TRP A 39 -7.06 16.68 -6.27
N ASP A 40 -6.38 17.75 -5.87
CA ASP A 40 -5.53 17.80 -4.68
C ASP A 40 -6.38 17.65 -3.40
N ASN A 41 -7.52 18.34 -3.33
CA ASN A 41 -8.38 18.38 -2.14
C ASN A 41 -9.25 17.12 -1.94
N ARG A 42 -9.44 16.27 -2.96
CA ARG A 42 -10.10 14.95 -2.80
C ARG A 42 -9.22 13.89 -2.16
N SER A 43 -7.91 13.98 -2.32
CA SER A 43 -7.00 12.91 -1.88
C SER A 43 -6.86 12.85 -0.36
N PHE A 44 -6.84 13.99 0.32
CA PHE A 44 -6.65 14.09 1.77
C PHE A 44 -7.79 13.47 2.60
N ASP A 45 -9.03 13.56 2.12
CA ASP A 45 -10.21 13.03 2.81
C ASP A 45 -10.21 11.49 2.87
N THR A 46 -9.70 10.84 1.82
CA THR A 46 -9.68 9.37 1.73
C THR A 46 -8.67 8.74 2.69
N ILE A 47 -7.49 9.33 2.85
CA ILE A 47 -6.44 8.83 3.74
C ILE A 47 -6.85 9.03 5.21
N SER A 48 -7.41 10.20 5.54
CA SER A 48 -7.91 10.49 6.89
C SER A 48 -9.04 9.54 7.31
N ARG A 49 -10.02 9.30 6.42
CA ARG A 49 -11.11 8.33 6.65
C ARG A 49 -10.60 6.90 6.78
N SER A 50 -9.63 6.50 5.93
CA SER A 50 -9.02 5.17 5.97
C SER A 50 -8.30 4.92 7.29
N ASN A 51 -7.48 5.89 7.76
CA ASN A 51 -6.79 5.79 9.03
C ASN A 51 -7.76 5.76 10.21
N ARG A 52 -8.80 6.61 10.18
CA ARG A 52 -9.86 6.59 11.19
C ARG A 52 -10.54 5.22 11.27
N ALA A 53 -10.95 4.67 10.13
CA ALA A 53 -11.60 3.35 10.09
C ALA A 53 -10.68 2.21 10.55
N LYS A 54 -9.35 2.31 10.36
CA LYS A 54 -8.39 1.37 10.97
C LYS A 54 -8.40 1.45 12.50
N ILE A 55 -8.43 2.66 13.06
CA ILE A 55 -8.45 2.90 14.51
C ILE A 55 -9.77 2.40 15.10
N GLU A 56 -10.90 2.81 14.53
CA GLU A 56 -12.24 2.38 14.94
C GLU A 56 -12.37 0.85 14.88
N GLY A 57 -11.93 0.25 13.77
CA GLY A 57 -11.94 -1.20 13.62
C GLY A 57 -11.07 -1.91 14.66
N GLN A 58 -9.91 -1.35 15.00
CA GLN A 58 -9.02 -1.92 16.01
C GLN A 58 -9.61 -1.82 17.41
N GLN A 59 -10.23 -0.68 17.74
CA GLN A 59 -10.91 -0.49 19.01
C GLN A 59 -12.06 -1.49 19.16
N ALA A 60 -12.95 -1.56 18.16
CA ALA A 60 -14.07 -2.51 18.16
C ALA A 60 -13.58 -3.97 18.27
N TYR A 61 -12.50 -4.32 17.56
CA TYR A 61 -11.91 -5.66 17.65
C TYR A 61 -11.41 -5.98 19.06
N ASN A 62 -10.77 -5.01 19.74
CA ASN A 62 -10.28 -5.17 21.11
C ASN A 62 -11.44 -5.29 22.13
N GLU A 63 -12.53 -4.56 21.90
CA GLU A 63 -13.79 -4.65 22.65
C GLU A 63 -14.57 -5.95 22.36
N LYS A 64 -14.07 -6.78 21.43
CA LYS A 64 -14.70 -8.01 20.93
C LYS A 64 -16.00 -7.77 20.16
N ASP A 65 -16.27 -6.52 19.80
CA ASP A 65 -17.32 -6.15 18.87
C ASP A 65 -16.84 -6.40 17.43
N TYR A 66 -16.81 -7.67 17.07
CA TYR A 66 -16.28 -8.08 15.77
C TYR A 66 -17.17 -7.69 14.60
N GLN A 67 -18.45 -7.37 14.84
CA GLN A 67 -19.35 -6.90 13.77
C GLN A 67 -19.00 -5.46 13.39
N HIS A 68 -18.89 -4.55 14.36
CA HIS A 68 -18.45 -3.19 14.07
C HIS A 68 -17.01 -3.15 13.53
N ALA A 69 -16.12 -4.01 14.04
CA ALA A 69 -14.77 -4.15 13.49
C ALA A 69 -14.78 -4.60 12.02
N LEU A 70 -15.71 -5.49 11.64
CA LEU A 70 -15.84 -5.98 10.28
C LEU A 70 -16.23 -4.84 9.33
N GLU A 71 -17.24 -4.05 9.69
CA GLU A 71 -17.70 -2.92 8.90
C GLU A 71 -16.59 -1.89 8.69
N ALA A 72 -15.90 -1.51 9.77
CA ALA A 72 -14.80 -0.57 9.71
C ALA A 72 -13.65 -1.06 8.80
N TYR A 73 -13.21 -2.31 8.96
CA TYR A 73 -12.12 -2.86 8.15
C TYR A 73 -12.51 -3.17 6.70
N GLN A 74 -13.77 -3.51 6.42
CA GLN A 74 -14.26 -3.69 5.05
C GLN A 74 -14.15 -2.39 4.26
N ASN A 75 -14.56 -1.27 4.86
CA ASN A 75 -14.48 0.04 4.23
C ASN A 75 -13.03 0.41 3.86
N VAL A 76 -12.05 0.10 4.72
CA VAL A 76 -10.63 0.35 4.44
C VAL A 76 -10.10 -0.54 3.31
N SER A 77 -10.44 -1.84 3.35
CA SER A 77 -9.90 -2.80 2.38
C SER A 77 -10.48 -2.67 0.98
N THR A 78 -11.70 -2.14 0.82
CA THR A 78 -12.39 -2.01 -0.48
C THR A 78 -12.27 -0.62 -1.08
N ALA A 79 -12.17 0.43 -0.25
CA ALA A 79 -12.12 1.81 -0.74
C ALA A 79 -10.76 2.22 -1.34
N SER A 80 -9.67 1.52 -1.00
CA SER A 80 -8.33 1.85 -1.49
C SER A 80 -7.83 0.82 -2.51
N LEU A 81 -7.55 1.28 -3.74
CA LEU A 81 -6.81 0.52 -4.75
C LEU A 81 -5.44 0.03 -4.24
N PHE A 82 -4.90 0.71 -3.23
CA PHE A 82 -3.62 0.41 -2.58
C PHE A 82 -3.77 -0.09 -1.15
N ALA A 83 -4.93 -0.66 -0.78
CA ALA A 83 -5.14 -1.12 0.60
C ALA A 83 -3.95 -1.96 1.06
N GLU A 84 -3.39 -1.61 2.22
CA GLU A 84 -2.19 -2.24 2.75
C GLU A 84 -2.47 -3.72 3.10
N PRO A 85 -1.53 -4.63 2.84
CA PRO A 85 -1.65 -6.03 3.24
C PRO A 85 -2.03 -6.21 4.72
N GLU A 86 -1.53 -5.35 5.60
CA GLU A 86 -1.83 -5.32 7.04
C GLU A 86 -3.31 -5.07 7.32
N SER A 87 -3.95 -4.17 6.58
CA SER A 87 -5.40 -3.92 6.72
C SER A 87 -6.22 -5.14 6.31
N ARG A 88 -5.78 -5.89 5.30
CA ARG A 88 -6.43 -7.15 4.90
C ARG A 88 -6.24 -8.24 5.96
N LEU A 89 -5.12 -8.23 6.68
CA LEU A 89 -4.88 -9.15 7.79
C LEU A 89 -5.86 -8.90 8.94
N ASN A 90 -6.07 -7.64 9.31
CA ASN A 90 -7.04 -7.29 10.36
C ASN A 90 -8.47 -7.70 9.98
N LEU A 91 -8.86 -7.49 8.72
CA LEU A 91 -10.13 -7.98 8.19
C LEU A 91 -10.23 -9.52 8.27
N ALA A 92 -9.17 -10.24 7.90
CA ALA A 92 -9.13 -11.71 7.98
C ALA A 92 -9.22 -12.22 9.43
N HIS A 93 -8.53 -11.56 10.37
CA HIS A 93 -8.63 -11.83 11.81
C HIS A 93 -10.07 -11.62 12.30
N THR A 94 -10.72 -10.55 11.87
CA THR A 94 -12.11 -10.24 12.24
C THR A 94 -13.08 -11.31 11.73
N TYR A 95 -12.98 -11.71 10.46
CA TYR A 95 -13.76 -12.83 9.92
C TYR A 95 -13.54 -14.14 10.70
N PHE A 96 -12.30 -14.40 11.12
CA PHE A 96 -11.98 -15.57 11.92
C PHE A 96 -12.65 -15.55 13.30
N GLN A 97 -12.66 -14.40 13.98
CA GLN A 97 -13.35 -14.25 15.27
C GLN A 97 -14.86 -14.45 15.13
N LEU A 98 -15.45 -13.92 14.05
CA LEU A 98 -16.86 -14.12 13.69
C LEU A 98 -17.21 -15.55 13.23
N LYS A 99 -16.25 -16.49 13.25
CA LYS A 99 -16.40 -17.86 12.75
C LYS A 99 -16.80 -17.94 11.27
N GLN A 100 -16.63 -16.86 10.52
CA GLN A 100 -16.80 -16.84 9.06
C GLN A 100 -15.55 -17.41 8.38
N LEU A 101 -15.29 -18.70 8.62
CA LEU A 101 -14.03 -19.36 8.28
C LEU A 101 -13.72 -19.31 6.77
N ARG A 102 -14.73 -19.42 5.91
CA ARG A 102 -14.56 -19.33 4.44
C ARG A 102 -14.02 -17.96 4.00
N ASN A 103 -14.55 -16.88 4.58
CA ASN A 103 -14.07 -15.52 4.30
C ASN A 103 -12.65 -15.36 4.85
N ALA A 104 -12.41 -15.80 6.09
CA ALA A 104 -11.08 -15.76 6.69
C ALA A 104 -10.04 -16.49 5.82
N GLN A 105 -10.33 -17.74 5.40
CA GLN A 105 -9.47 -18.52 4.49
C GLN A 105 -9.18 -17.76 3.20
N LYS A 106 -10.20 -17.17 2.54
CA LYS A 106 -10.03 -16.39 1.31
C LYS A 106 -9.03 -15.25 1.48
N TYR A 107 -9.11 -14.48 2.57
CA TYR A 107 -8.19 -13.37 2.79
C TYR A 107 -6.80 -13.83 3.24
N TYR A 108 -6.68 -14.84 4.11
CA TYR A 108 -5.38 -15.38 4.48
C TYR A 108 -4.66 -16.04 3.29
N ALA A 109 -5.39 -16.69 2.37
CA ALA A 109 -4.81 -17.27 1.15
C ALA A 109 -4.27 -16.20 0.21
N LYS A 110 -4.87 -15.00 0.17
CA LYS A 110 -4.28 -13.86 -0.55
C LYS A 110 -3.03 -13.33 0.16
N LEU A 111 -3.08 -13.27 1.50
CA LEU A 111 -1.98 -12.78 2.32
C LEU A 111 -0.77 -13.72 2.35
N SER A 112 -0.94 -15.02 2.13
CA SER A 112 0.18 -15.96 2.03
C SER A 112 1.01 -15.79 0.75
N LEU A 113 0.50 -15.02 -0.22
CA LEU A 113 1.15 -14.75 -1.52
C LEU A 113 1.85 -13.38 -1.58
N VAL A 114 1.74 -12.56 -0.51
CA VAL A 114 2.39 -11.25 -0.48
C VAL A 114 3.90 -11.39 -0.32
N SER A 115 4.66 -10.46 -0.89
CA SER A 115 6.12 -10.52 -0.87
C SER A 115 6.74 -10.40 0.53
N ASN A 116 6.04 -9.80 1.49
CA ASN A 116 6.50 -9.68 2.88
C ASN A 116 6.47 -11.06 3.57
N PRO A 117 7.63 -11.67 3.88
CA PRO A 117 7.69 -13.03 4.44
C PRO A 117 7.08 -13.14 5.83
N PHE A 118 7.21 -12.09 6.65
CA PHE A 118 6.64 -12.05 8.00
C PHE A 118 5.10 -12.10 7.95
N LEU A 119 4.51 -11.30 7.06
CA LEU A 119 3.06 -11.25 6.89
C LEU A 119 2.52 -12.55 6.27
N ALA A 120 3.17 -13.05 5.21
CA ALA A 120 2.81 -14.31 4.58
C ALA A 120 2.91 -15.48 5.57
N SER A 121 3.96 -15.52 6.40
CA SER A 121 4.12 -16.50 7.46
C SER A 121 2.97 -16.46 8.48
N ARG A 122 2.57 -15.26 8.94
CA ARG A 122 1.42 -15.11 9.85
C ARG A 122 0.11 -15.60 9.22
N ALA A 123 -0.11 -15.31 7.94
CA ALA A 123 -1.30 -15.77 7.22
C ALA A 123 -1.33 -17.29 7.05
N LEU A 124 -0.19 -17.91 6.70
CA LEU A 124 -0.05 -19.37 6.63
C LEU A 124 -0.31 -20.04 7.98
N ASN A 125 0.19 -19.46 9.08
CA ASN A 125 -0.13 -19.96 10.41
C ASN A 125 -1.65 -19.96 10.67
N GLN A 126 -2.35 -18.87 10.32
CA GLN A 126 -3.80 -18.82 10.51
C GLN A 126 -4.56 -19.79 9.62
N LEU A 127 -4.10 -20.05 8.39
CA LEU A 127 -4.65 -21.11 7.55
C LEU A 127 -4.50 -22.47 8.23
N GLY A 128 -3.32 -22.78 8.78
CA GLY A 128 -3.11 -24.02 9.53
C GLY A 128 -4.02 -24.16 10.76
N VAL A 129 -4.28 -23.07 11.48
CA VAL A 129 -5.27 -23.04 12.58
C VAL A 129 -6.67 -23.37 12.07
N ILE A 130 -7.10 -22.79 10.94
CA ILE A 130 -8.43 -23.06 10.38
C ILE A 130 -8.55 -24.52 9.92
N GLU A 131 -7.54 -25.07 9.25
CA GLU A 131 -7.55 -26.49 8.84
C GLU A 131 -7.58 -27.43 10.05
N THR A 132 -6.87 -27.08 11.13
CA THR A 132 -6.93 -27.82 12.40
C THR A 132 -8.36 -27.84 12.95
N MET A 133 -9.08 -26.72 12.90
CA MET A 133 -10.48 -26.64 13.32
C MET A 133 -11.41 -27.49 12.43
N GLN A 134 -11.06 -27.64 11.14
CA GLN A 134 -11.79 -28.47 10.18
C GLN A 134 -11.41 -29.96 10.25
N LYS A 135 -10.54 -30.34 11.20
CA LYS A 135 -9.99 -31.69 11.41
C LYS A 135 -9.10 -32.21 10.28
N ASP A 136 -8.68 -31.36 9.34
CA ASP A 136 -7.67 -31.72 8.34
C ASP A 136 -6.26 -31.50 8.91
N THR A 137 -5.78 -32.53 9.60
CA THR A 137 -4.51 -32.45 10.32
C THR A 137 -3.30 -32.44 9.38
N ALA A 138 -3.39 -33.09 8.22
CA ALA A 138 -2.31 -33.12 7.24
C ALA A 138 -2.12 -31.74 6.58
N GLN A 139 -3.22 -31.11 6.16
CA GLN A 139 -3.17 -29.78 5.56
C GLN A 139 -2.73 -28.70 6.55
N ALA A 140 -3.15 -28.82 7.82
CA ALA A 140 -2.70 -27.93 8.88
C ALA A 140 -1.17 -27.99 9.10
N LEU A 141 -0.59 -29.19 9.20
CA LEU A 141 0.86 -29.37 9.33
C LEU A 141 1.63 -28.79 8.13
N PHE A 142 1.10 -28.95 6.92
CA PHE A 142 1.66 -28.33 5.72
C PHE A 142 1.73 -26.81 5.87
N TYR A 143 0.62 -26.15 6.23
CA TYR A 143 0.58 -24.71 6.37
C TYR A 143 1.53 -24.20 7.47
N PHE A 144 1.61 -24.87 8.61
CA PHE A 144 2.56 -24.49 9.66
C PHE A 144 4.02 -24.64 9.21
N ARG A 145 4.37 -25.71 8.48
CA ARG A 145 5.72 -25.84 7.91
C ARG A 145 6.03 -24.72 6.92
N GLN A 146 5.10 -24.39 6.04
CA GLN A 146 5.27 -23.31 5.08
C GLN A 146 5.45 -21.95 5.80
N SER A 147 4.71 -21.73 6.90
CA SER A 147 4.85 -20.56 7.76
C SER A 147 6.27 -20.45 8.35
N LEU A 148 6.80 -21.54 8.91
CA LEU A 148 8.15 -21.60 9.49
C LEU A 148 9.26 -21.50 8.43
N ARG A 149 9.03 -21.98 7.21
CA ARG A 149 9.97 -21.81 6.10
C ARG A 149 10.12 -20.35 5.67
N LEU A 150 9.04 -19.56 5.74
CA LEU A 150 9.08 -18.13 5.41
C LEU A 150 9.63 -17.28 6.57
N ASN A 151 9.29 -17.66 7.81
CA ASN A 151 9.77 -17.00 9.01
C ASN A 151 9.99 -18.05 10.11
N PRO A 152 11.23 -18.50 10.34
CA PRO A 152 11.56 -19.44 11.40
C PRO A 152 11.20 -18.93 12.81
N ASP A 153 11.18 -17.60 13.01
CA ASP A 153 10.91 -16.96 14.31
C ASP A 153 9.40 -16.77 14.59
N ASN A 154 8.54 -17.46 13.84
CA ASN A 154 7.11 -17.44 14.09
C ASN A 154 6.75 -18.42 15.22
N ASP A 155 6.94 -17.99 16.47
CA ASP A 155 6.69 -18.78 17.68
C ASP A 155 5.29 -19.44 17.70
N LYS A 156 4.28 -18.74 17.18
CA LYS A 156 2.90 -19.26 17.09
C LYS A 156 2.82 -20.45 16.13
N ALA A 157 3.46 -20.34 14.97
CA ALA A 157 3.51 -21.44 14.00
C ALA A 157 4.32 -22.61 14.54
N GLN A 158 5.43 -22.34 15.24
CA GLN A 158 6.24 -23.38 15.87
C GLN A 158 5.43 -24.14 16.91
N TYR A 159 4.84 -23.42 17.86
CA TYR A 159 3.99 -24.01 18.90
C TYR A 159 2.84 -24.84 18.30
N ASN A 160 2.13 -24.30 17.30
CA ASN A 160 1.03 -24.99 16.66
C ASN A 160 1.48 -26.26 15.91
N TYR A 161 2.61 -26.17 15.18
CA TYR A 161 3.20 -27.32 14.49
C TYR A 161 3.58 -28.43 15.46
N GLU A 162 4.31 -28.10 16.52
CA GLU A 162 4.76 -29.06 17.53
C GLU A 162 3.59 -29.72 18.25
N LEU A 163 2.60 -28.92 18.68
CA LEU A 163 1.41 -29.43 19.35
C LEU A 163 0.63 -30.39 18.45
N LEU A 164 0.43 -30.02 17.18
CA LEU A 164 -0.33 -30.83 16.25
C LEU A 164 0.41 -32.11 15.85
N LYS A 165 1.73 -32.01 15.61
CA LYS A 165 2.58 -33.16 15.28
C LYS A 165 2.65 -34.19 16.40
N LYS A 166 2.66 -33.75 17.67
CA LYS A 166 2.59 -34.66 18.83
C LYS A 166 1.30 -35.47 18.89
N ARG A 167 0.19 -34.92 18.39
CA ARG A 167 -1.13 -35.58 18.39
C ARG A 167 -1.40 -36.41 17.14
N TYR A 168 -0.61 -36.25 16.07
CA TYR A 168 -0.84 -36.88 14.77
C TYR A 168 0.31 -37.80 14.36
N HIS A 169 0.00 -39.10 14.23
CA HIS A 169 0.95 -40.13 13.79
C HIS A 169 0.74 -40.57 12.33
N GLY A 170 -0.15 -39.91 11.58
CA GLY A 170 -0.39 -40.24 10.18
C GLY A 170 0.72 -39.72 9.26
N LYS A 171 0.83 -40.30 8.06
CA LYS A 171 1.73 -39.76 7.02
C LYS A 171 1.19 -38.41 6.56
N GLU A 172 2.04 -37.40 6.60
CA GLU A 172 1.73 -36.10 6.02
C GLU A 172 1.58 -36.28 4.50
N LYS A 173 0.49 -35.77 3.93
CA LYS A 173 0.41 -35.69 2.48
C LYS A 173 1.41 -34.60 2.06
N GLU A 174 2.49 -34.99 1.40
CA GLU A 174 3.26 -34.09 0.55
C GLU A 174 2.32 -33.64 -0.58
N ALA A 175 1.45 -32.68 -0.27
CA ALA A 175 0.64 -32.04 -1.28
C ALA A 175 1.59 -31.28 -2.18
N LYS A 176 1.60 -31.63 -3.48
CA LYS A 176 2.30 -30.96 -4.56
C LYS A 176 2.36 -29.48 -4.25
N ALA A 177 3.58 -29.00 -4.04
CA ALA A 177 3.85 -27.68 -3.57
C ALA A 177 2.94 -26.66 -4.26
N LEU A 178 2.46 -25.68 -3.50
CA LEU A 178 2.21 -24.34 -4.02
C LEU A 178 3.56 -23.75 -4.49
N THR A 179 4.27 -24.45 -5.38
CA THR A 179 5.30 -23.94 -6.26
C THR A 179 4.56 -23.35 -7.45
N GLN A 180 3.98 -22.18 -7.24
CA GLN A 180 4.42 -21.14 -8.14
C GLN A 180 5.68 -20.58 -7.47
N PRO A 181 6.89 -20.89 -7.99
CA PRO A 181 8.02 -20.02 -7.69
C PRO A 181 7.59 -18.59 -8.04
N PRO A 182 8.06 -17.55 -7.32
CA PRO A 182 7.96 -16.19 -7.86
C PRO A 182 8.47 -16.24 -9.31
N PRO A 183 7.82 -15.55 -10.26
CA PRO A 183 8.24 -15.58 -11.65
C PRO A 183 9.75 -15.39 -11.74
N ASN A 184 10.38 -16.34 -12.41
CA ASN A 184 11.80 -16.44 -12.70
C ASN A 184 12.46 -15.05 -12.86
N LEU A 185 13.13 -14.56 -11.82
CA LEU A 185 14.14 -13.52 -11.95
C LEU A 185 15.38 -14.19 -12.56
N ALA A 186 15.35 -14.38 -13.88
CA ALA A 186 16.58 -14.61 -14.62
C ALA A 186 17.50 -13.40 -14.37
N PRO A 187 18.81 -13.63 -14.12
CA PRO A 187 19.76 -12.56 -13.89
C PRO A 187 19.96 -11.80 -15.20
N LYS A 188 19.23 -10.69 -15.37
CA LYS A 188 19.68 -9.65 -16.28
C LYS A 188 20.88 -8.97 -15.61
N ASN A 189 22.06 -9.52 -15.92
CA ASN A 189 23.30 -8.74 -15.92
C ASN A 189 23.05 -7.48 -16.74
N ASN A 190 22.88 -6.37 -16.04
CA ASN A 190 23.26 -5.04 -16.45
C ASN A 190 23.35 -4.22 -15.17
N ALA A 191 24.54 -4.25 -14.56
CA ALA A 191 24.93 -3.25 -13.58
C ALA A 191 24.79 -1.86 -14.21
N PRO A 192 24.27 -0.90 -13.45
CA PRO A 192 25.20 0.07 -12.89
C PRO A 192 25.12 0.04 -11.35
N GLN A 193 26.21 -0.36 -10.70
CA GLN A 193 26.58 0.22 -9.40
C GLN A 193 27.38 1.50 -9.71
N PRO A 194 27.33 2.56 -8.88
CA PRO A 194 27.36 2.46 -7.42
C PRO A 194 26.50 3.48 -6.64
N GLN A 195 25.82 3.03 -5.57
CA GLN A 195 25.43 3.88 -4.42
C GLN A 195 25.38 3.04 -3.13
N THR A 196 26.48 2.40 -2.77
CA THR A 196 26.53 1.47 -1.62
C THR A 196 26.85 2.17 -0.28
N GLU A 197 27.24 3.45 -0.27
CA GLU A 197 27.62 4.14 0.97
C GLU A 197 26.47 4.84 1.71
N GLN A 198 25.41 5.28 1.01
CA GLN A 198 24.28 5.96 1.66
C GLN A 198 23.31 5.00 2.32
N VAL A 199 23.05 3.85 1.71
CA VAL A 199 22.14 2.83 2.26
C VAL A 199 22.72 2.20 3.53
N ALA A 200 24.04 1.98 3.58
CA ALA A 200 24.72 1.47 4.77
C ALA A 200 24.72 2.47 5.94
N LYS A 201 24.95 3.76 5.67
CA LYS A 201 24.90 4.83 6.68
C LYS A 201 23.49 5.02 7.25
N GLN A 202 22.47 5.01 6.39
CA GLN A 202 21.07 5.15 6.81
C GLN A 202 20.56 3.95 7.61
N THR A 203 21.06 2.74 7.32
CA THR A 203 20.69 1.54 8.07
C THR A 203 21.24 1.55 9.49
N GLU A 204 22.46 2.09 9.68
CA GLU A 204 23.05 2.25 11.02
C GLU A 204 22.44 3.41 11.81
N GLU A 205 22.12 4.53 11.17
CA GLU A 205 21.37 5.62 11.81
C GLU A 205 20.00 5.15 12.31
N LYS A 206 19.30 4.32 11.51
CA LYS A 206 18.00 3.74 11.88
C LYS A 206 18.12 2.79 13.09
N LYS A 207 19.19 1.99 13.17
CA LYS A 207 19.45 1.12 14.33
C LYS A 207 19.78 1.91 15.59
N ASN A 208 20.61 2.95 15.49
CA ASN A 208 20.97 3.80 16.63
C ASN A 208 19.75 4.55 17.17
N LEU A 209 18.90 5.08 16.28
CA LEU A 209 17.64 5.72 16.67
C LEU A 209 16.71 4.74 17.40
N LEU A 210 16.57 3.50 16.90
CA LEU A 210 15.75 2.47 17.55
C LEU A 210 16.27 2.08 18.94
N ASN A 211 17.59 1.96 19.10
CA ASN A 211 18.20 1.69 20.40
C ASN A 211 18.04 2.86 21.38
N GLN A 212 18.09 4.09 20.88
CA GLN A 212 17.91 5.31 21.69
C GLN A 212 16.44 5.46 22.14
N LEU A 213 15.49 5.12 21.28
CA LEU A 213 14.06 5.09 21.60
C LEU A 213 13.72 4.00 22.64
N LYS A 214 14.40 2.84 22.58
CA LYS A 214 14.23 1.74 23.55
C LYS A 214 14.69 2.10 24.97
N ASN A 215 15.64 3.03 25.09
CA ASN A 215 16.17 3.48 26.38
C ASN A 215 15.38 4.63 27.01
N LEU A 216 14.47 5.27 26.28
CA LEU A 216 13.56 6.26 26.81
C LEU A 216 12.36 5.53 27.43
N LYS A 217 12.14 5.69 28.74
CA LYS A 217 10.90 5.29 29.42
C LYS A 217 9.77 6.24 29.03
N MET A 218 9.34 6.18 27.78
CA MET A 218 8.28 7.02 27.23
C MET A 218 6.91 6.35 27.39
N SER A 219 5.87 7.17 27.51
CA SER A 219 4.49 6.68 27.50
C SER A 219 4.10 6.17 26.11
N GLU A 220 3.16 5.25 26.06
CA GLU A 220 2.69 4.59 24.83
C GLU A 220 2.23 5.60 23.75
N GLU A 221 1.60 6.69 24.17
CA GLU A 221 1.17 7.79 23.28
C GLU A 221 2.35 8.49 22.61
N GLN A 222 3.44 8.73 23.35
CA GLN A 222 4.61 9.41 22.81
C GLN A 222 5.38 8.50 21.84
N ALA A 223 5.41 7.19 22.09
CA ALA A 223 5.99 6.21 21.16
C ALA A 223 5.21 6.17 19.83
N MET A 224 3.87 6.28 19.90
CA MET A 224 3.00 6.30 18.72
C MET A 224 3.20 7.55 17.85
N ILE A 225 3.34 8.74 18.47
CA ILE A 225 3.60 9.99 17.74
C ILE A 225 4.93 9.91 16.98
N ILE A 226 5.97 9.38 17.64
CA ILE A 226 7.27 9.20 16.99
C ILE A 226 7.19 8.20 15.85
N LEU A 227 6.53 7.06 16.05
CA LEU A 227 6.37 6.05 15.01
C LEU A 227 5.63 6.61 13.77
N GLU A 228 4.61 7.43 13.98
CA GLU A 228 3.84 8.04 12.92
C GLU A 228 4.67 9.08 12.15
N SER A 229 5.44 9.91 12.87
CA SER A 229 6.35 10.88 12.25
C SER A 229 7.42 10.20 11.37
N LEU A 230 7.91 9.02 11.79
CA LEU A 230 8.90 8.26 11.03
C LEU A 230 8.29 7.63 9.78
N LYS A 231 7.07 7.07 9.87
CA LYS A 231 6.35 6.52 8.71
C LYS A 231 6.04 7.58 7.67
N ALA A 232 5.59 8.77 8.09
CA ALA A 232 5.33 9.88 7.19
C ALA A 232 6.58 10.30 6.42
N SER A 233 7.73 10.36 7.11
CA SER A 233 9.01 10.68 6.48
C SER A 233 9.48 9.62 5.47
N GLU A 234 9.25 8.33 5.77
CA GLU A 234 9.61 7.20 4.89
C GLU A 234 8.76 7.21 3.60
N ILE A 235 7.47 7.56 3.69
CA ILE A 235 6.58 7.69 2.53
C ILE A 235 7.05 8.83 1.61
N GLN A 236 7.43 9.98 2.17
CA GLN A 236 7.90 11.12 1.40
C GLN A 236 9.22 10.81 0.67
N TYR A 237 10.13 10.10 1.33
CA TYR A 237 11.37 9.63 0.71
C TYR A 237 11.11 8.67 -0.47
N LEU A 238 10.19 7.71 -0.30
CA LEU A 238 9.82 6.76 -1.36
C LEU A 238 9.16 7.44 -2.57
N GLN A 239 8.37 8.49 -2.37
CA GLN A 239 7.82 9.28 -3.46
C GLN A 239 8.91 10.03 -4.22
N GLN A 240 9.87 10.63 -3.51
CA GLN A 240 10.97 11.36 -4.12
C GLN A 240 11.87 10.44 -4.97
N GLN A 241 12.09 9.20 -4.53
CA GLN A 241 12.80 8.20 -5.32
C GLN A 241 12.04 7.80 -6.60
N ARG A 242 10.71 7.64 -6.51
CA ARG A 242 9.87 7.33 -7.69
C ARG A 242 9.93 8.44 -8.74
N HIS A 243 9.85 9.71 -8.33
CA HIS A 243 9.95 10.84 -9.26
C HIS A 243 11.34 10.97 -9.89
N ARG A 244 12.40 10.59 -9.17
CA ARG A 244 13.76 10.54 -9.73
C ARG A 244 13.93 9.42 -10.77
N THR A 245 13.24 8.29 -10.61
CA THR A 245 13.27 7.21 -11.60
C THR A 245 12.46 7.54 -12.86
N THR A 246 11.37 8.30 -12.76
CA THR A 246 10.55 8.70 -13.93
C THR A 246 11.17 9.87 -14.70
N ALA A 247 11.81 10.82 -14.01
CA ALA A 247 12.49 11.95 -14.67
C ALA A 247 13.71 11.55 -15.51
N ASN A 248 14.26 10.35 -15.29
CA ASN A 248 15.42 9.83 -16.03
C ASN A 248 15.02 8.97 -17.26
N ASP A 249 13.73 8.67 -17.43
CA ASP A 249 13.19 7.88 -18.55
C ASP A 249 12.70 8.78 -19.70
N ASP A 250 12.24 10.00 -19.38
CA ASP A 250 11.72 10.98 -20.36
C ASP A 250 12.81 11.62 -21.25
N THR A 251 14.11 11.42 -20.97
CA THR A 251 15.21 11.94 -21.79
C THR A 251 15.69 10.97 -22.88
N LYS A 252 15.10 9.77 -23.01
CA LYS A 252 15.54 8.74 -23.98
C LYS A 252 14.73 8.64 -25.28
N GLY A 253 13.80 9.57 -25.53
CA GLY A 253 12.87 9.53 -26.66
C GLY A 253 12.98 10.68 -27.67
N LYS A 254 14.17 11.25 -27.92
CA LYS A 254 14.36 12.23 -29.02
C LYS A 254 15.57 11.85 -29.87
N TRP A 255 15.31 11.14 -30.97
CA TRP A 255 16.12 11.11 -32.19
C TRP A 255 15.16 11.16 -33.37
#